data_AF-A0A3M5RIS9-F1
#
_entry.id   AF-A0A3M5RIS9-F1
#
_cell.length_a   1.000
_cell.length_b   1.000
_cell.length_c   1.000
_cell.angle_alpha   90.00
_cell.angle_beta   90.00
_cell.angle_gamma   90.00
#
_symmetry.space_group_name_H-M   'P 1'
#
loop_
_entity.id
_entity.type
_entity.pdbx_description
1 polymer ?
#
loop_
_entity_poly.entity_id
_entity_poly.type
_entity_poly.pdbx_seq_one_letter_code
_entity_poly.pdbx_strand_id
1 'polypeptide(L)' 'MARARRVGAVCGQAFLEQALPIEVERNGLHLWGWVGLPTFSRSQPDLQYFYVNGRMVRDKLVAHAV' A
#
# COMPACT_ATOMS: atom_id res chain seq x y z
N MET A 1 -2.83 13.48 -8.08
CA MET A 1 -3.30 14.18 -6.86
C MET A 1 -4.54 13.55 -6.20
N ALA A 2 -5.60 13.18 -6.93
CA ALA A 2 -6.81 12.61 -6.33
C ALA A 2 -6.59 11.31 -5.53
N ARG A 3 -5.73 10.40 -6.02
CA ARG A 3 -5.44 9.12 -5.34
C ARG A 3 -4.70 9.31 -4.01
N ALA A 4 -3.62 10.11 -3.99
CA ALA A 4 -2.89 10.43 -2.75
C ALA A 4 -3.82 11.07 -1.69
N ARG A 5 -4.68 12.01 -2.10
CA ARG A 5 -5.68 12.60 -1.20
C ARG A 5 -6.61 11.56 -0.59
N ARG A 6 -7.09 10.59 -1.39
CA ARG A 6 -7.94 9.50 -0.91
C ARG A 6 -7.18 8.57 0.04
N VAL A 7 -5.91 8.26 -0.24
CA VAL A 7 -5.06 7.46 0.64
C VAL A 7 -4.89 8.14 2.00
N GLY A 8 -4.56 9.43 2.03
CA GLY A 8 -4.48 10.19 3.28
C GLY A 8 -5.82 10.28 4.03
N ALA A 9 -6.95 10.29 3.33
CA ALA A 9 -8.28 10.26 3.94
C ALA A 9 -8.65 8.90 4.55
N VAL A 10 -8.15 7.79 4.00
CA VAL A 10 -8.46 6.42 4.46
C VAL A 10 -7.44 5.92 5.49
N CYS A 11 -6.15 6.10 5.22
CA CYS A 11 -5.04 5.61 6.05
C CYS A 11 -4.51 6.66 7.04
N GLY A 12 -5.02 7.89 6.99
CA GLY A 12 -4.54 9.03 7.78
C GLY A 12 -3.39 9.79 7.10
N GLN A 13 -3.27 11.08 7.42
CA GLN A 13 -2.22 11.93 6.84
C GLN A 13 -0.81 11.49 7.26
N ALA A 14 -0.65 11.05 8.51
CA ALA A 14 0.64 10.55 9.01
C ALA A 14 1.18 9.36 8.20
N PHE A 15 0.30 8.47 7.72
CA PHE A 15 0.71 7.40 6.81
C PHE A 15 1.19 7.97 5.47
N LEU A 16 0.44 8.90 4.87
CA LEU A 16 0.78 9.48 3.57
C LEU A 16 2.12 10.23 3.60
N GLU A 17 2.42 10.92 4.70
CA GLU A 17 3.69 11.62 4.93
C GLU A 17 4.88 10.65 5.11
N GLN A 18 4.60 9.44 5.63
CA GLN A 18 5.58 8.40 5.88
C GLN A 18 5.54 7.29 4.82
N ALA A 19 4.95 7.54 3.65
CA ALA A 19 4.81 6.54 2.60
C ALA A 19 5.49 6.96 1.30
N LEU A 20 6.08 5.96 0.63
CA LEU A 20 6.67 6.11 -0.70
C LEU A 20 5.66 5.61 -1.75
N PRO A 21 5.44 6.36 -2.84
CA PRO A 21 4.69 5.85 -3.96
C PRO A 21 5.49 4.73 -4.65
N ILE A 22 4.80 3.68 -5.05
CA ILE A 22 5.35 2.58 -5.87
C ILE A 22 4.68 2.66 -7.24
N GLU A 23 5.47 2.52 -8.29
CA GLU A 23 5.02 2.28 -9.67
C GLU A 23 6.10 1.43 -10.37
N VAL A 24 5.81 0.15 -10.55
CA VAL A 24 6.75 -0.83 -11.10
C VAL A 24 6.02 -1.74 -12.08
N GLU A 25 6.56 -1.86 -13.28
CA GLU A 25 6.14 -2.83 -14.28
C GLU A 25 7.24 -3.85 -14.53
N ARG A 26 6.91 -5.14 -14.41
CA ARG A 26 7.84 -6.24 -14.68
C ARG A 26 7.09 -7.52 -15.05
N ASN A 27 7.58 -8.24 -16.06
CA ASN A 27 7.02 -9.55 -16.47
C ASN A 27 5.50 -9.52 -16.73
N GLY A 28 4.98 -8.41 -17.28
CA GLY A 28 3.54 -8.24 -17.54
C GLY A 28 2.70 -7.94 -16.29
N LEU A 29 3.33 -7.78 -15.12
CA LEU A 29 2.68 -7.34 -13.90
C LEU A 29 2.91 -5.83 -13.71
N HIS A 30 1.87 -5.14 -13.23
CA HIS A 30 1.96 -3.75 -12.80
C HIS A 30 1.61 -3.67 -11.31
N LEU A 31 2.60 -3.29 -10.50
CA LEU A 31 2.46 -3.01 -9.09
C LEU A 31 2.50 -1.50 -8.87
N TRP A 32 1.46 -0.96 -8.25
CA TRP A 32 1.39 0.46 -7.92
C TRP A 32 0.66 0.69 -6.60
N GLY A 33 0.97 1.80 -5.93
CA GLY A 33 0.35 2.15 -4.65
C GLY A 33 1.28 2.96 -3.76
N TRP A 34 1.14 2.77 -2.44
CA TRP A 34 1.95 3.41 -1.42
C TRP A 34 2.43 2.35 -0.43
N VAL A 35 3.69 2.45 -0.03
CA VAL A 35 4.27 1.62 1.05
C VAL A 35 4.81 2.53 2.14
N GLY A 36 4.51 2.22 3.40
CA GLY A 36 5.08 2.94 4.54
C GLY A 36 6.59 2.72 4.61
N LEU A 37 7.33 3.72 5.08
CA LEU A 37 8.72 3.55 5.45
C LEU A 37 8.84 2.47 6.54
N PRO A 38 9.93 1.68 6.58
CA PRO A 38 10.14 0.68 7.63
C PRO A 38 10.07 1.24 9.06
N THR A 39 10.41 2.52 9.23
CA THR A 39 10.32 3.26 10.50
C THR A 39 8.89 3.61 10.92
N PHE A 40 7.91 3.51 10.03
CA PHE A 40 6.48 3.65 10.30
C PHE A 40 5.82 2.26 10.49
N SER A 41 6.50 1.36 11.19
CA SER A 41 5.98 0.02 11.47
C SER A 41 4.90 0.04 12.57
N ARG A 42 3.97 -0.92 12.49
CA ARG A 42 2.85 -1.08 13.41
C ARG A 42 2.71 -2.55 13.80
N SER A 43 2.22 -2.81 15.01
CA SER A 43 1.95 -4.17 15.49
C SER A 43 0.71 -4.81 14.87
N GLN A 44 -0.20 -4.00 14.31
CA GLN A 44 -1.42 -4.45 13.64
C GLN A 44 -1.34 -4.18 12.13
N PRO A 45 -1.92 -5.05 11.28
CA PRO A 45 -1.97 -4.85 9.82
C PRO A 45 -3.14 -3.95 9.39
N ASP A 46 -3.54 -2.99 10.23
CA ASP A 46 -4.72 -2.13 10.04
C ASP A 46 -4.61 -1.16 8.86
N LEU A 47 -3.39 -0.98 8.33
CA LEU A 47 -3.09 -0.15 7.16
C LEU A 47 -2.59 -0.95 5.94
N GLN A 48 -2.73 -2.28 5.95
CA GLN A 48 -2.32 -3.14 4.85
C GLN A 48 -3.51 -3.50 3.96
N TYR A 49 -3.59 -2.85 2.80
CA TYR A 49 -4.63 -3.09 1.80
C TYR A 49 -3.99 -3.53 0.48
N PHE A 50 -4.32 -4.75 0.04
CA PHE A 50 -3.81 -5.28 -1.23
C PHE A 50 -4.95 -5.59 -2.19
N TYR A 51 -4.70 -5.35 -3.47
CA TYR A 51 -5.68 -5.54 -4.53
C TYR A 51 -5.03 -6.24 -5.73
N VAL A 52 -5.74 -7.20 -6.30
CA VAL A 52 -5.39 -7.83 -7.59
C VAL A 52 -6.51 -7.53 -8.56
N ASN A 53 -6.18 -6.86 -9.67
CA ASN A 53 -7.16 -6.46 -10.69
C ASN A 53 -8.39 -5.73 -10.09
N GLY A 54 -8.15 -4.86 -9.11
CA GLY A 54 -9.17 -4.06 -8.43
C GLY A 54 -9.97 -4.79 -7.35
N ARG A 55 -9.73 -6.07 -7.10
CA ARG A 55 -10.39 -6.83 -6.03
C ARG A 55 -9.52 -6.88 -4.79
N MET A 56 -10.09 -6.55 -3.64
CA MET A 56 -9.38 -6.67 -2.36
C MET A 56 -9.06 -8.13 -2.08
N VAL A 57 -7.82 -8.40 -1.69
CA VAL A 57 -7.38 -9.75 -1.30
C VAL A 57 -6.73 -9.71 0.08
N ARG A 58 -6.92 -10.79 0.82
CA ARG A 58 -6.22 -11.09 2.07
C ARG A 58 -5.47 -12.38 1.87
N ASP A 59 -4.33 -12.28 1.22
CA ASP A 59 -3.48 -13.42 0.87
C ASP A 59 -2.23 -13.43 1.75
N LYS A 60 -1.90 -14.59 2.33
CA LYS A 60 -0.78 -14.74 3.27
C LYS A 60 0.59 -14.60 2.60
N LEU A 61 0.72 -15.02 1.35
CA LEU A 61 1.97 -14.93 0.60
C LEU A 61 2.28 -13.48 0.27
N VAL A 62 1.27 -12.74 -0.15
CA VAL A 62 1.41 -11.30 -0.39
C VAL A 62 1.73 -10.55 0.90
N ALA A 63 1.03 -10.87 2.00
CA ALA A 63 1.26 -10.22 3.29
C ALA A 63 2.67 -10.47 3.85
N HIS A 64 3.28 -11.62 3.56
CA HIS A 64 4.65 -11.93 3.97
C HIS A 64 5.71 -11.25 3.08
N ALA A 65 5.36 -10.90 1.83
CA ALA A 65 6.30 -10.32 0.88
C ALA A 65 6.53 -8.81 1.06
N VAL A 66 5.71 -8.14 1.87
CA VAL A 66 5.71 -6.69 2.08
C VAL A 66 6.23 -6.33 3.47
#